data_AF-B6H451-F1
#
_entry.id   AF-B6H451-F1
#
_cell.length_a   1.000
_cell.length_b   1.000
_cell.length_c   1.000
_cell.angle_alpha   90.00
_cell.angle_beta   90.00
_cell.angle_gamma   90.00
#
_symmetry.space_group_name_H-M   'P 1'
#
loop_
_entity.id
_entity.type
_entity.pdbx_description
1 polymer ?
#
loop_
_entity_poly.entity_id
_entity_poly.type
_entity_poly.pdbx_seq_one_letter_code
_entity_poly.pdbx_strand_id
1 'polypeptide(L)'
;MVEVLDYTKALEVLKEYPGDGLHVDTLLDSDSHGALTYNDFLILPGSITFPASDVSLETKVTRRFTIKAPLLSSPMDTVTEHSMAIHMALLGGLGVIHNNCPPDEQAEMVRKVKRYENGFIQDPIVLSPETTVGEAKELKTKWGFGGFPVTEKGTLLSKLLGIVTSRDIQFHKNHEDPVTAVMMTDLVTAPAGTTLAEANEVLRSSKKGKLPIVDKDGSLISLLSRSDLMKNIHYPLASKLPSKQLLCAAAISTHDADKVRLEKLVDAGLDIVVVDSSQGHSIFQIAMIKYIKQTFPDIDVIGGNIVTREQAAALIAAGADGLRIGMGSGSACITQEVMAAGRPQAAAVRSVSAFAARFGVPTIADGGVQNLGHIVKGLALGASAVMMGSLLAGTTESPGEYFMSSEGQLVKAFRGMGSIAVMEDKSKSGAGNNAGASRYFSENDKVKVAQGVAGSVIDRGSITQYVPYLVAGVQHSLQDIGVQNLDALRDGVNNGTVRFEMRSASAQTEGNVHGLHTHEKKLYS
;
A
#
# COMPACT_ATOMS: atom_id res chain seq x y z
N MET A 1 -37.17 -41.71 23.02
CA MET A 1 -35.81 -41.40 23.50
C MET A 1 -34.91 -41.45 22.29
N VAL A 2 -34.11 -40.41 22.04
CA VAL A 2 -33.08 -40.48 20.99
C VAL A 2 -32.06 -41.53 21.45
N GLU A 3 -31.70 -42.46 20.58
CA GLU A 3 -30.66 -43.45 20.86
C GLU A 3 -29.33 -42.70 21.06
N VAL A 4 -28.72 -42.86 22.24
CA VAL A 4 -27.45 -42.21 22.57
C VAL A 4 -26.33 -43.11 22.05
N LEU A 5 -25.62 -42.62 21.03
CA LEU A 5 -24.49 -43.34 20.41
C LEU A 5 -23.18 -43.18 21.22
N ASP A 6 -22.23 -44.08 21.00
CA ASP A 6 -20.88 -44.00 21.55
C ASP A 6 -20.11 -42.81 20.95
N TYR A 7 -19.59 -41.92 21.80
CA TYR A 7 -18.87 -40.72 21.37
C TYR A 7 -17.61 -41.02 20.54
N THR A 8 -17.01 -42.19 20.70
CA THR A 8 -15.82 -42.60 19.91
C THR A 8 -16.15 -42.82 18.44
N LYS A 9 -17.42 -43.08 18.11
CA LYS A 9 -17.92 -43.25 16.73
C LYS A 9 -18.34 -41.93 16.07
N ALA A 10 -18.22 -40.79 16.76
CA ALA A 10 -18.73 -39.51 16.26
C ALA A 10 -18.20 -39.15 14.86
N LEU A 11 -16.92 -39.40 14.57
CA LEU A 11 -16.33 -39.12 13.25
C LEU A 11 -16.80 -40.09 12.15
N GLU A 12 -17.23 -41.30 12.51
CA GLU A 12 -17.82 -42.25 11.56
C GLU A 12 -19.26 -41.85 11.24
N VAL A 13 -20.04 -41.58 12.30
CA VAL A 13 -21.42 -41.11 12.20
C VAL A 13 -21.50 -39.79 11.42
N LEU A 14 -20.55 -38.88 11.59
CA LEU A 14 -20.49 -37.62 10.84
C LEU A 14 -20.46 -37.84 9.31
N LYS A 15 -19.88 -38.94 8.83
CA LYS A 15 -19.82 -39.25 7.38
C LYS A 15 -21.19 -39.56 6.77
N GLU A 16 -22.19 -39.82 7.60
CA GLU A 16 -23.58 -40.02 7.17
C GLU A 16 -24.29 -38.69 6.85
N TYR A 17 -23.76 -37.57 7.35
CA TYR A 17 -24.32 -36.24 7.15
C TYR A 17 -23.66 -35.53 5.96
N PRO A 18 -24.42 -34.73 5.19
CA PRO A 18 -23.81 -33.76 4.29
C PRO A 18 -23.01 -32.74 5.11
N GLY A 19 -21.96 -32.17 4.52
CA GLY A 19 -21.24 -31.09 5.17
C GLY A 19 -22.12 -29.85 5.31
N ASP A 20 -22.21 -29.29 6.52
CA ASP A 20 -22.87 -28.01 6.80
C ASP A 20 -22.28 -26.82 6.01
N GLY A 21 -23.09 -25.79 5.77
CA GLY A 21 -22.67 -24.58 5.06
C GLY A 21 -22.63 -24.72 3.54
N LEU A 22 -22.23 -23.64 2.88
CA LEU A 22 -22.32 -23.45 1.44
C LEU A 22 -20.95 -23.43 0.77
N HIS A 23 -20.89 -24.01 -0.43
CA HIS A 23 -19.80 -23.76 -1.38
C HIS A 23 -19.87 -22.31 -1.88
N VAL A 24 -18.72 -21.70 -2.19
CA VAL A 24 -18.65 -20.29 -2.63
C VAL A 24 -19.48 -20.00 -3.88
N ASP A 25 -19.57 -20.95 -4.81
CA ASP A 25 -20.34 -20.78 -6.05
C ASP A 25 -21.86 -20.88 -5.79
N THR A 26 -22.28 -21.67 -4.80
CA THR A 26 -23.69 -21.69 -4.34
C THR A 26 -24.03 -20.43 -3.56
N LEU A 27 -23.11 -19.97 -2.70
CA LEU A 27 -23.26 -18.73 -1.95
C LEU A 27 -23.49 -17.53 -2.88
N LEU A 28 -22.65 -17.42 -3.92
CA LEU A 28 -22.64 -16.27 -4.85
C LEU A 28 -23.46 -16.50 -6.12
N ASP A 29 -24.33 -17.50 -6.13
CA ASP A 29 -25.34 -17.65 -7.16
C ASP A 29 -26.37 -16.52 -7.07
N SER A 30 -26.32 -15.60 -8.04
CA SER A 30 -27.20 -14.44 -8.08
C SER A 30 -28.64 -14.79 -8.36
N ASP A 31 -28.92 -15.93 -9.00
CA ASP A 31 -30.29 -16.35 -9.30
C ASP A 31 -30.99 -16.82 -8.03
N SER A 32 -30.23 -17.44 -7.12
CA SER A 32 -30.73 -17.93 -5.83
C SER A 32 -30.76 -16.86 -4.73
N HIS A 33 -29.71 -16.04 -4.61
CA HIS A 33 -29.52 -15.15 -3.45
C HIS A 33 -29.43 -13.66 -3.80
N GLY A 34 -29.45 -13.32 -5.09
CA GLY A 34 -29.06 -11.98 -5.54
C GLY A 34 -27.55 -11.74 -5.40
N ALA A 35 -27.09 -10.55 -5.77
CA ALA A 35 -25.68 -10.18 -5.67
C ALA A 35 -25.34 -9.69 -4.25
N LEU A 36 -24.38 -10.35 -3.61
CA LEU A 36 -24.03 -10.12 -2.20
C LEU A 36 -22.87 -9.13 -2.01
N THR A 37 -22.79 -8.59 -0.80
CA THR A 37 -21.68 -7.80 -0.23
C THR A 37 -20.99 -8.56 0.90
N TYR A 38 -19.97 -7.96 1.53
CA TYR A 38 -19.22 -8.63 2.60
C TYR A 38 -20.06 -8.90 3.85
N ASN A 39 -21.09 -8.10 4.16
CA ASN A 39 -21.86 -8.30 5.39
C ASN A 39 -22.90 -9.42 5.29
N ASP A 40 -23.21 -9.88 4.08
CA ASP A 40 -24.31 -10.80 3.82
C ASP A 40 -23.96 -12.27 4.11
N PHE A 41 -22.71 -12.59 4.45
CA PHE A 41 -22.26 -13.95 4.71
C PHE A 41 -21.17 -14.04 5.79
N LEU A 42 -20.84 -15.26 6.22
CA LEU A 42 -19.74 -15.62 7.12
C LEU A 42 -18.90 -16.73 6.49
N ILE A 43 -17.70 -16.95 7.05
CA ILE A 43 -16.88 -18.12 6.76
C ILE A 43 -16.99 -19.03 7.98
N LEU A 44 -17.28 -20.32 7.77
CA LEU A 44 -17.35 -21.28 8.85
C LEU A 44 -15.95 -21.61 9.38
N PRO A 45 -15.80 -21.85 10.70
CA PRO A 45 -14.53 -22.25 11.27
C PRO A 45 -14.11 -23.65 10.79
N GLY A 46 -12.81 -23.88 10.79
CA GLY A 46 -12.20 -25.16 10.45
C GLY A 46 -11.47 -25.80 11.64
N SER A 47 -10.56 -26.72 11.34
CA SER A 47 -9.74 -27.39 12.35
C SER A 47 -8.43 -26.64 12.59
N ILE A 48 -8.17 -26.27 13.84
CA ILE A 48 -6.94 -25.57 14.24
C ILE A 48 -5.88 -26.59 14.65
N THR A 49 -4.74 -26.60 13.95
CA THR A 49 -3.61 -27.50 14.22
C THR A 49 -2.26 -26.77 14.35
N PHE A 50 -2.28 -25.44 14.33
CA PHE A 50 -1.10 -24.56 14.33
C PHE A 50 -1.44 -23.23 15.04
N PRO A 51 -0.43 -22.49 15.56
CA PRO A 51 -0.62 -21.15 16.13
C PRO A 51 -0.78 -20.09 15.03
N ALA A 52 -1.51 -18.99 15.32
CA ALA A 52 -1.69 -17.87 14.37
C ALA A 52 -0.37 -17.26 13.88
N SER A 53 0.70 -17.30 14.69
CA SER A 53 2.02 -16.80 14.31
C SER A 53 2.63 -17.51 13.09
N ASP A 54 2.21 -18.75 12.84
CA ASP A 54 2.73 -19.57 11.74
C ASP A 54 2.00 -19.26 10.41
N VAL A 55 0.95 -18.44 10.46
CA VAL A 55 0.18 -18.06 9.28
C VAL A 55 0.95 -17.05 8.44
N SER A 56 1.26 -17.42 7.20
CA SER A 56 1.86 -16.53 6.22
C SER A 56 0.81 -15.74 5.45
N LEU A 57 0.95 -14.41 5.42
CA LEU A 57 0.10 -13.52 4.64
C LEU A 57 0.76 -13.03 3.35
N GLU A 58 1.88 -13.66 2.96
CA GLU A 58 2.59 -13.31 1.73
C GLU A 58 1.69 -13.48 0.50
N THR A 59 1.68 -12.49 -0.39
CA THR A 59 0.78 -12.47 -1.55
C THR A 59 1.36 -11.65 -2.70
N LYS A 60 0.95 -12.00 -3.92
CA LYS A 60 1.27 -11.20 -5.10
C LYS A 60 0.29 -10.03 -5.24
N VAL A 61 0.81 -8.84 -5.56
CA VAL A 61 0.00 -7.68 -5.97
C VAL A 61 -0.01 -7.46 -7.46
N THR A 62 1.02 -7.97 -8.13
CA THR A 62 1.17 -8.01 -9.58
C THR A 62 1.88 -9.32 -9.95
N ARG A 63 2.02 -9.61 -11.25
CA ARG A 63 2.72 -10.83 -11.70
C ARG A 63 4.12 -10.99 -11.09
N ARG A 64 4.89 -9.89 -10.99
CA ARG A 64 6.27 -9.91 -10.47
C ARG A 64 6.38 -9.57 -8.99
N PHE A 65 5.56 -8.65 -8.46
CA PHE A 65 5.75 -8.15 -7.11
C PHE A 65 4.92 -8.88 -6.06
N THR A 66 5.60 -9.28 -4.98
CA THR A 66 5.05 -9.95 -3.81
C THR A 66 5.24 -9.06 -2.59
N ILE A 67 4.22 -8.94 -1.75
CA ILE A 67 4.23 -8.20 -0.49
C ILE A 67 3.94 -9.14 0.67
N LYS A 68 4.31 -8.75 1.90
CA LYS A 68 4.24 -9.62 3.09
C LYS A 68 2.91 -9.53 3.84
N ALA A 69 2.14 -8.47 3.62
CA ALA A 69 0.80 -8.28 4.14
C ALA A 69 -0.13 -7.84 2.99
N PRO A 70 -1.34 -8.41 2.84
CA PRO A 70 -2.23 -8.18 1.71
C PRO A 70 -2.99 -6.84 1.82
N LEU A 71 -2.29 -5.77 2.17
CA LEU A 71 -2.83 -4.48 2.58
C LEU A 71 -2.26 -3.36 1.71
N LEU A 72 -3.13 -2.66 0.99
CA LEU A 72 -2.77 -1.50 0.18
C LEU A 72 -3.46 -0.24 0.68
N SER A 73 -2.76 0.90 0.63
CA SER A 73 -3.39 2.22 0.83
C SER A 73 -3.87 2.81 -0.49
N SER A 74 -5.08 3.39 -0.48
CA SER A 74 -5.74 3.91 -1.68
C SER A 74 -5.06 5.19 -2.21
N PRO A 75 -4.98 5.40 -3.56
CA PRO A 75 -4.41 6.60 -4.16
C PRO A 75 -5.34 7.81 -4.06
N MET A 76 -5.54 8.28 -2.83
CA MET A 76 -6.35 9.45 -2.50
C MET A 76 -5.49 10.49 -1.78
N ASP A 77 -5.74 11.76 -2.06
CA ASP A 77 -5.02 12.91 -1.48
C ASP A 77 -5.27 13.14 0.02
N THR A 78 -6.19 12.38 0.60
CA THR A 78 -6.48 12.30 2.05
C THR A 78 -6.03 10.98 2.67
N VAL A 79 -5.30 10.14 1.92
CA VAL A 79 -4.87 8.82 2.37
C VAL A 79 -3.38 8.59 2.12
N THR A 80 -2.92 8.72 0.87
CA THR A 80 -1.57 8.26 0.49
C THR A 80 -0.72 9.31 -0.19
N GLU A 81 0.17 9.91 0.60
CA GLU A 81 1.39 10.55 0.14
C GLU A 81 2.62 9.71 0.54
N HIS A 82 3.82 10.26 0.37
CA HIS A 82 5.09 9.61 0.71
C HIS A 82 5.14 9.02 2.14
N SER A 83 4.60 9.70 3.16
CA SER A 83 4.64 9.21 4.55
C SER A 83 3.86 7.89 4.71
N MET A 84 2.61 7.85 4.25
CA MET A 84 1.80 6.62 4.21
C MET A 84 2.48 5.53 3.38
N ALA A 85 2.99 5.86 2.18
CA ALA A 85 3.62 4.89 1.30
C ALA A 85 4.87 4.24 1.92
N ILE A 86 5.72 5.03 2.59
CA ILE A 86 6.89 4.53 3.33
C ILE A 86 6.46 3.54 4.41
N HIS A 87 5.54 3.95 5.29
CA HIS A 87 5.19 3.13 6.45
C HIS A 87 4.37 1.89 6.06
N MET A 88 3.52 1.96 5.02
CA MET A 88 2.87 0.77 4.46
C MET A 88 3.90 -0.22 3.93
N ALA A 89 4.91 0.24 3.19
CA ALA A 89 5.98 -0.63 2.70
C ALA A 89 6.80 -1.24 3.84
N LEU A 90 7.18 -0.45 4.86
CA LEU A 90 7.89 -0.95 6.04
C LEU A 90 7.10 -2.03 6.80
N LEU A 91 5.77 -1.90 6.87
CA LEU A 91 4.88 -2.83 7.56
C LEU A 91 4.45 -4.01 6.67
N GLY A 92 5.06 -4.17 5.50
CA GLY A 92 4.87 -5.30 4.59
C GLY A 92 3.68 -5.17 3.63
N GLY A 93 2.99 -4.03 3.64
CA GLY A 93 1.98 -3.67 2.65
C GLY A 93 2.56 -2.90 1.46
N LEU A 94 1.71 -2.11 0.79
CA LEU A 94 2.10 -1.24 -0.32
C LEU A 94 1.23 0.03 -0.35
N GLY A 95 1.84 1.21 -0.43
CA GLY A 95 1.10 2.45 -0.64
C GLY A 95 1.10 2.89 -2.09
N VAL A 96 -0.05 3.34 -2.59
CA VAL A 96 -0.20 3.92 -3.93
C VAL A 96 -0.34 5.44 -3.83
N ILE A 97 0.68 6.18 -4.26
CA ILE A 97 0.68 7.65 -4.22
C ILE A 97 -0.36 8.20 -5.21
N HIS A 98 -1.21 9.13 -4.77
CA HIS A 98 -2.22 9.77 -5.64
C HIS A 98 -1.61 10.64 -6.74
N ASN A 99 -2.38 10.94 -7.79
CA ASN A 99 -1.99 11.86 -8.87
C ASN A 99 -2.65 13.23 -8.80
N ASN A 100 -3.39 13.55 -7.71
CA ASN A 100 -3.96 14.88 -7.46
C ASN A 100 -2.93 15.95 -7.06
N CYS A 101 -1.86 16.07 -7.84
CA CYS A 101 -0.78 17.04 -7.69
C CYS A 101 0.01 17.14 -9.02
N PRO A 102 0.90 18.14 -9.20
CA PRO A 102 1.74 18.24 -10.39
C PRO A 102 2.67 17.02 -10.53
N PRO A 103 3.05 16.63 -11.76
CA PRO A 103 3.93 15.48 -12.00
C PRO A 103 5.25 15.50 -11.22
N ASP A 104 5.88 16.68 -11.11
CA ASP A 104 7.16 16.82 -10.40
C ASP A 104 7.04 16.59 -8.89
N GLU A 105 5.92 17.02 -8.29
CA GLU A 105 5.64 16.82 -6.88
C GLU A 105 5.39 15.34 -6.59
N GLN A 106 4.61 14.67 -7.44
CA GLN A 106 4.38 13.23 -7.33
C GLN A 106 5.68 12.43 -7.49
N ALA A 107 6.52 12.79 -8.46
CA ALA A 107 7.84 12.18 -8.64
C ALA A 107 8.74 12.39 -7.42
N GLU A 108 8.68 13.55 -6.78
CA GLU A 108 9.42 13.79 -5.54
C GLU A 108 8.91 12.92 -4.37
N MET A 109 7.60 12.69 -4.27
CA MET A 109 7.06 11.73 -3.30
C MET A 109 7.59 10.32 -3.56
N VAL A 110 7.66 9.87 -4.82
CA VAL A 110 8.28 8.58 -5.18
C VAL A 110 9.75 8.55 -4.76
N ARG A 111 10.55 9.59 -5.08
CA ARG A 111 11.97 9.66 -4.67
C ARG A 111 12.13 9.55 -3.16
N LYS A 112 11.27 10.21 -2.38
CA LYS A 112 11.29 10.12 -0.92
C LYS A 112 11.06 8.69 -0.42
N VAL A 113 10.10 7.95 -1.02
CA VAL A 113 9.87 6.53 -0.69
C VAL A 113 11.10 5.68 -1.04
N LYS A 114 11.60 5.81 -2.27
CA LYS A 114 12.72 5.00 -2.77
C LYS A 114 14.04 5.27 -2.05
N ARG A 115 14.25 6.50 -1.55
CA ARG A 115 15.44 6.89 -0.79
C ARG A 115 15.34 6.58 0.70
N TYR A 116 14.17 6.21 1.21
CA TYR A 116 13.96 6.06 2.65
C TYR A 116 14.78 4.92 3.26
N GLU A 117 14.90 3.79 2.57
CA GLU A 117 15.74 2.65 2.98
C GLU A 117 16.59 2.26 1.79
N ASN A 118 17.91 2.11 1.97
CA ASN A 118 18.81 1.66 0.92
C ASN A 118 19.77 0.61 1.47
N GLY A 119 20.31 -0.23 0.58
CA GLY A 119 21.50 -1.03 0.90
C GLY A 119 22.73 -0.15 0.77
N PHE A 120 23.09 0.13 -0.47
CA PHE A 120 24.06 1.18 -0.82
C PHE A 120 23.33 2.41 -1.32
N ILE A 121 23.59 3.56 -0.71
CA ILE A 121 23.12 4.86 -1.19
C ILE A 121 24.02 5.24 -2.37
N GLN A 122 23.50 5.13 -3.59
CA GLN A 122 24.23 5.38 -4.85
C GLN A 122 24.53 6.86 -5.06
N ASP A 123 23.61 7.74 -4.67
CA ASP A 123 23.71 9.20 -4.84
C ASP A 123 23.56 9.91 -3.48
N PRO A 124 24.53 9.74 -2.55
CA PRO A 124 24.51 10.43 -1.28
C PRO A 124 24.68 11.93 -1.49
N ILE A 125 23.97 12.73 -0.69
CA ILE A 125 24.18 14.17 -0.65
C ILE A 125 25.58 14.43 -0.08
N VAL A 126 26.43 15.08 -0.89
CA VAL A 126 27.79 15.47 -0.54
C VAL A 126 27.91 16.97 -0.38
N LEU A 127 28.89 17.43 0.40
CA LEU A 127 29.19 18.84 0.62
C LEU A 127 30.54 19.22 0.01
N SER A 128 30.66 20.50 -0.34
CA SER A 128 31.93 21.13 -0.71
C SER A 128 32.72 21.47 0.55
N PRO A 129 34.06 21.57 0.50
CA PRO A 129 34.87 21.99 1.64
C PRO A 129 34.54 23.40 2.15
N GLU A 130 34.00 24.24 1.27
CA GLU A 130 33.60 25.63 1.52
C GLU A 130 32.17 25.76 2.03
N THR A 131 31.36 24.69 1.96
CA THR A 131 29.99 24.69 2.50
C THR A 131 30.03 25.08 3.97
N THR A 132 29.13 25.95 4.41
CA THR A 132 29.13 26.42 5.80
C THR A 132 28.40 25.45 6.73
N VAL A 133 28.67 25.56 8.03
CA VAL A 133 27.91 24.81 9.05
C VAL A 133 26.43 25.18 9.01
N GLY A 134 26.09 26.45 8.73
CA GLY A 134 24.72 26.92 8.54
C GLY A 134 24.00 26.17 7.43
N GLU A 135 24.60 26.10 6.24
CA GLU A 135 24.07 25.38 5.08
C GLU A 135 23.89 23.88 5.39
N ALA A 136 24.85 23.25 6.08
CA ALA A 136 24.73 21.86 6.49
C ALA A 136 23.56 21.61 7.46
N LYS A 137 23.26 22.56 8.37
CA LYS A 137 22.09 22.51 9.25
C LYS A 137 20.78 22.67 8.46
N GLU A 138 20.76 23.53 7.45
CA GLU A 138 19.60 23.70 6.56
C GLU A 138 19.33 22.44 5.75
N LEU A 139 20.38 21.82 5.18
CA LEU A 139 20.26 20.54 4.49
C LEU A 139 19.72 19.45 5.41
N LYS A 140 20.19 19.39 6.65
CA LYS A 140 19.66 18.45 7.65
C LYS A 140 18.16 18.67 7.87
N THR A 141 17.71 19.91 8.00
CA THR A 141 16.29 20.24 8.19
C THR A 141 15.47 19.89 6.94
N LYS A 142 15.98 20.21 5.76
CA LYS A 142 15.32 19.94 4.47
C LYS A 142 15.16 18.45 4.19
N TRP A 143 16.19 17.65 4.46
CA TRP A 143 16.22 16.22 4.10
C TRP A 143 15.90 15.29 5.27
N GLY A 144 15.83 15.80 6.51
CA GLY A 144 15.47 15.03 7.69
C GLY A 144 16.56 14.08 8.22
N PHE A 145 17.76 14.09 7.65
CA PHE A 145 18.90 13.31 8.12
C PHE A 145 20.18 14.15 8.16
N GLY A 146 21.15 13.74 8.97
CA GLY A 146 22.49 14.34 8.99
C GLY A 146 23.56 13.26 8.88
N GLY A 147 24.66 13.58 8.19
CA GLY A 147 25.68 12.61 7.81
C GLY A 147 26.04 12.78 6.35
N PHE A 148 26.73 13.87 6.03
CA PHE A 148 27.08 14.25 4.67
C PHE A 148 28.59 14.06 4.45
N PRO A 149 29.01 13.26 3.46
CA PRO A 149 30.40 13.19 3.05
C PRO A 149 30.85 14.53 2.47
N VAL A 150 32.09 14.94 2.79
CA VAL A 150 32.73 16.12 2.22
C VAL A 150 33.72 15.64 1.16
N THR A 151 33.56 16.12 -0.06
CA THR A 151 34.40 15.73 -1.21
C THR A 151 35.11 16.95 -1.75
N GLU A 152 36.28 16.76 -2.37
CA GLU A 152 37.13 17.86 -2.85
C GLU A 152 36.40 18.84 -3.78
N LYS A 153 35.52 18.34 -4.66
CA LYS A 153 34.76 19.17 -5.60
C LYS A 153 33.32 19.46 -5.18
N GLY A 154 32.89 18.96 -4.01
CA GLY A 154 31.49 19.01 -3.61
C GLY A 154 30.54 18.20 -4.48
N THR A 155 31.05 17.22 -5.23
CA THR A 155 30.27 16.34 -6.12
C THR A 155 30.61 14.86 -5.86
N LEU A 156 29.70 13.95 -6.20
CA LEU A 156 29.99 12.51 -6.22
C LEU A 156 31.18 12.19 -7.14
N LEU A 157 31.82 11.04 -6.96
CA LEU A 157 32.99 10.60 -7.74
C LEU A 157 34.18 11.57 -7.65
N SER A 158 34.27 12.27 -6.51
CA SER A 158 35.40 13.11 -6.13
C SER A 158 36.04 12.56 -4.85
N LYS A 159 37.31 12.90 -4.65
CA LYS A 159 38.11 12.45 -3.50
C LYS A 159 37.41 12.78 -2.19
N LEU A 160 37.23 11.77 -1.35
CA LEU A 160 36.61 11.91 -0.05
C LEU A 160 37.59 12.55 0.94
N LEU A 161 37.21 13.70 1.51
CA LEU A 161 38.05 14.44 2.46
C LEU A 161 37.63 14.21 3.91
N GLY A 162 36.32 14.01 4.15
CA GLY A 162 35.78 13.89 5.49
C GLY A 162 34.30 13.54 5.52
N ILE A 163 33.71 13.47 6.71
CA ILE A 163 32.26 13.38 6.89
C ILE A 163 31.80 14.33 7.99
N VAL A 164 30.68 15.00 7.78
CA VAL A 164 30.00 15.81 8.79
C VAL A 164 28.75 15.10 9.25
N THR A 165 28.61 14.88 10.55
CA THR A 165 27.43 14.28 11.16
C THR A 165 26.61 15.30 11.93
N SER A 166 25.40 14.90 12.31
CA SER A 166 24.52 15.75 13.13
C SER A 166 25.17 16.20 14.43
N ARG A 167 26.05 15.39 15.03
CA ARG A 167 26.69 15.71 16.32
C ARG A 167 27.74 16.80 16.19
N ASP A 168 28.43 16.85 15.05
CA ASP A 168 29.54 17.76 14.82
C ASP A 168 29.04 19.21 14.67
N ILE A 169 27.85 19.39 14.07
CA ILE A 169 27.24 20.72 13.86
C ILE A 169 26.26 21.13 14.96
N GLN A 170 25.79 20.20 15.82
CA GLN A 170 24.66 20.45 16.74
C GLN A 170 24.90 21.62 17.69
N PHE A 171 26.09 21.68 18.28
CA PHE A 171 26.47 22.70 19.27
C PHE A 171 27.52 23.67 18.75
N HIS A 172 27.76 23.68 17.44
CA HIS A 172 28.71 24.61 16.83
C HIS A 172 28.11 26.02 16.80
N LYS A 173 28.86 26.98 17.36
CA LYS A 173 28.38 28.33 17.63
C LYS A 173 28.34 29.22 16.39
N ASN A 174 29.36 29.13 15.53
CA ASN A 174 29.47 30.00 14.36
C ASN A 174 28.93 29.29 13.12
N HIS A 175 27.89 29.83 12.49
CA HIS A 175 27.29 29.21 11.32
C HIS A 175 28.09 29.45 10.03
N GLU A 176 28.94 30.49 10.02
CA GLU A 176 29.75 30.88 8.87
C GLU A 176 31.05 30.06 8.73
N ASP A 177 31.40 29.27 9.75
CA ASP A 177 32.59 28.42 9.66
C ASP A 177 32.39 27.35 8.55
N PRO A 178 33.43 27.03 7.78
CA PRO A 178 33.35 25.98 6.77
C PRO A 178 33.23 24.61 7.44
N VAL A 179 32.58 23.67 6.75
CA VAL A 179 32.42 22.28 7.22
C VAL A 179 33.75 21.58 7.50
N THR A 180 34.84 22.01 6.84
CA THR A 180 36.20 21.52 7.09
C THR A 180 36.68 21.76 8.53
N ALA A 181 36.15 22.76 9.23
CA ALA A 181 36.49 23.04 10.63
C ALA A 181 35.90 22.02 11.61
N VAL A 182 34.84 21.29 11.21
CA VAL A 182 34.09 20.38 12.09
C VAL A 182 34.03 18.93 11.58
N MET A 183 34.39 18.69 10.33
CA MET A 183 34.31 17.34 9.73
C MET A 183 35.31 16.36 10.35
N MET A 184 34.92 15.09 10.41
CA MET A 184 35.83 14.00 10.79
C MET A 184 36.65 13.56 9.58
N THR A 185 37.98 13.53 9.72
CA THR A 185 38.95 13.12 8.68
C THR A 185 39.43 11.68 8.86
N ASP A 186 39.44 11.16 10.08
CA ASP A 186 39.74 9.74 10.36
C ASP A 186 38.50 8.88 10.08
N LEU A 187 38.42 8.39 8.85
CA LEU A 187 37.27 7.68 8.31
C LEU A 187 37.55 6.18 8.18
N VAL A 188 36.61 5.38 8.68
CA VAL A 188 36.51 3.98 8.27
C VAL A 188 35.78 3.95 6.94
N THR A 189 36.41 3.40 5.91
CA THR A 189 35.84 3.24 4.55
C THR A 189 35.90 1.78 4.12
N ALA A 190 35.17 1.43 3.07
CA ALA A 190 35.28 0.13 2.41
C ALA A 190 35.53 0.31 0.89
N PRO A 191 36.28 -0.61 0.25
CA PRO A 191 36.61 -0.48 -1.17
C PRO A 191 35.40 -0.77 -2.08
N ALA A 192 35.42 -0.20 -3.27
CA ALA A 192 34.48 -0.51 -4.34
C ALA A 192 34.44 -2.02 -4.65
N GLY A 193 33.24 -2.56 -4.85
CA GLY A 193 33.04 -3.99 -5.07
C GLY A 193 32.79 -4.81 -3.81
N THR A 194 32.89 -4.20 -2.61
CA THR A 194 32.47 -4.85 -1.35
C THR A 194 30.99 -5.23 -1.41
N THR A 195 30.66 -6.45 -1.00
CA THR A 195 29.26 -6.89 -0.96
C THR A 195 28.50 -6.21 0.17
N LEU A 196 27.17 -6.16 0.08
CA LEU A 196 26.34 -5.55 1.14
C LEU A 196 26.54 -6.25 2.50
N ALA A 197 26.74 -7.57 2.50
CA ALA A 197 26.97 -8.34 3.72
C ALA A 197 28.29 -7.97 4.41
N GLU A 198 29.37 -7.87 3.64
CA GLU A 198 30.69 -7.46 4.14
C GLU A 198 30.67 -6.02 4.64
N ALA A 199 30.09 -5.10 3.86
CA ALA A 199 29.99 -3.68 4.24
C ALA A 199 29.17 -3.50 5.53
N ASN A 200 28.10 -4.28 5.70
CA ASN A 200 27.34 -4.30 6.95
C ASN A 200 28.18 -4.76 8.15
N GLU A 201 29.09 -5.72 7.97
CA GLU A 201 29.95 -6.20 9.05
C GLU A 201 31.03 -5.17 9.43
N VAL A 202 31.60 -4.47 8.44
CA VAL A 202 32.50 -3.33 8.69
C VAL A 202 31.78 -2.22 9.45
N LEU A 203 30.54 -1.91 9.08
CA LEU A 203 29.76 -0.89 9.77
C LEU A 203 29.38 -1.31 11.21
N ARG A 204 29.08 -2.60 11.45
CA ARG A 204 28.82 -3.12 12.80
C ARG A 204 30.06 -3.06 13.69
N SER A 205 31.20 -3.50 13.19
CA SER A 205 32.46 -3.56 13.94
C SER A 205 33.02 -2.17 14.25
N SER A 206 32.98 -1.25 13.27
CA SER A 206 33.41 0.15 13.45
C SER A 206 32.52 0.96 14.40
N LYS A 207 31.28 0.52 14.62
CA LYS A 207 30.25 1.21 15.42
C LYS A 207 29.97 2.65 14.95
N LYS A 208 30.37 3.01 13.74
CA LYS A 208 30.12 4.33 13.14
C LYS A 208 28.69 4.41 12.62
N GLY A 209 28.22 5.63 12.34
CA GLY A 209 26.87 5.86 11.81
C GLY A 209 26.76 5.67 10.30
N LYS A 210 27.85 5.87 9.58
CA LYS A 210 27.95 5.84 8.13
C LYS A 210 29.25 5.13 7.71
N LEU A 211 29.22 4.45 6.58
CA LEU A 211 30.39 3.80 5.97
C LEU A 211 30.49 4.27 4.50
N PRO A 212 31.44 5.15 4.18
CA PRO A 212 31.74 5.55 2.80
C PRO A 212 32.38 4.40 2.01
N ILE A 213 31.93 4.22 0.78
CA ILE A 213 32.51 3.29 -0.18
C ILE A 213 33.33 4.08 -1.19
N VAL A 214 34.61 3.75 -1.32
CA VAL A 214 35.58 4.51 -2.13
C VAL A 214 36.25 3.64 -3.19
N ASP A 215 36.65 4.26 -4.30
CA ASP A 215 37.47 3.60 -5.31
C ASP A 215 38.96 3.51 -4.88
N LYS A 216 39.82 3.04 -5.79
CA LYS A 216 41.27 2.92 -5.55
C LYS A 216 41.96 4.26 -5.37
N ASP A 217 41.41 5.33 -5.92
CA ASP A 217 41.95 6.68 -5.87
C ASP A 217 41.40 7.49 -4.67
N GLY A 218 40.51 6.87 -3.88
CA GLY A 218 39.89 7.46 -2.70
C GLY A 218 38.65 8.32 -3.01
N SER A 219 38.09 8.21 -4.21
CA SER A 219 36.87 8.92 -4.60
C SER A 219 35.62 8.24 -4.07
N LEU A 220 34.65 9.02 -3.59
CA LEU A 220 33.40 8.50 -3.05
C LEU A 220 32.51 7.95 -4.17
N ILE A 221 32.14 6.67 -4.05
CA ILE A 221 31.19 6.01 -4.96
C ILE A 221 29.81 5.91 -4.34
N SER A 222 29.72 5.46 -3.09
CA SER A 222 28.43 5.25 -2.41
C SER A 222 28.57 5.35 -0.89
N LEU A 223 27.44 5.34 -0.18
CA LEU A 223 27.40 5.45 1.28
C LEU A 223 26.49 4.38 1.87
N LEU A 224 26.89 3.77 2.98
CA LEU A 224 26.03 2.87 3.75
C LEU A 224 25.69 3.50 5.11
N SER A 225 24.45 3.30 5.59
CA SER A 225 23.94 3.95 6.79
C SER A 225 23.54 2.94 7.86
N ARG A 226 23.93 3.19 9.12
CA ARG A 226 23.55 2.34 10.25
C ARG A 226 22.05 2.41 10.53
N SER A 227 21.41 3.54 10.22
CA SER A 227 19.95 3.67 10.29
C SER A 227 19.23 2.61 9.45
N ASP A 228 19.78 2.26 8.30
CA ASP A 228 19.11 1.39 7.34
C ASP A 228 19.24 -0.08 7.78
N LEU A 229 20.38 -0.42 8.40
CA LEU A 229 20.53 -1.67 9.14
C LEU A 229 19.50 -1.81 10.26
N MET A 230 19.29 -0.75 11.06
CA MET A 230 18.31 -0.76 12.14
C MET A 230 16.87 -0.87 11.62
N LYS A 231 16.53 -0.17 10.52
CA LYS A 231 15.22 -0.28 9.86
C LYS A 231 14.94 -1.72 9.45
N ASN A 232 15.91 -2.40 8.84
CA ASN A 232 15.75 -3.80 8.43
C ASN A 232 15.53 -4.75 9.63
N ILE A 233 16.09 -4.45 10.79
CA ILE A 233 15.86 -5.23 12.03
C ILE A 233 14.46 -4.95 12.60
N HIS A 234 14.06 -3.68 12.65
CA HIS A 234 12.75 -3.29 13.19
C HIS A 234 11.57 -3.65 12.28
N TYR A 235 11.81 -3.71 10.97
CA TYR A 235 10.81 -3.98 9.93
C TYR A 235 11.22 -5.20 9.09
N PRO A 236 11.21 -6.42 9.67
CA PRO A 236 11.64 -7.64 8.99
C PRO A 236 10.70 -8.03 7.84
N LEU A 237 9.44 -7.59 7.89
CA LEU A 237 8.42 -7.87 6.88
C LEU A 237 8.34 -6.78 5.78
N ALA A 238 9.26 -5.82 5.74
CA ALA A 238 9.20 -4.72 4.80
C ALA A 238 9.13 -5.19 3.33
N SER A 239 8.19 -4.62 2.56
CA SER A 239 8.06 -4.78 1.12
C SER A 239 9.16 -3.99 0.41
N LYS A 240 10.21 -4.69 -0.03
CA LYS A 240 11.39 -4.08 -0.65
C LYS A 240 11.99 -4.91 -1.77
N LEU A 241 12.70 -4.21 -2.64
CA LEU A 241 13.49 -4.80 -3.71
C LEU A 241 14.75 -5.49 -3.16
N PRO A 242 15.42 -6.35 -3.97
CA PRO A 242 16.74 -6.87 -3.65
C PRO A 242 17.78 -5.80 -3.33
N SER A 243 17.67 -4.59 -3.92
CA SER A 243 18.49 -3.41 -3.63
C SER A 243 18.28 -2.83 -2.22
N LYS A 244 17.34 -3.37 -1.45
CA LYS A 244 16.82 -2.90 -0.14
C LYS A 244 15.99 -1.63 -0.18
N GLN A 245 15.73 -1.08 -1.37
CA GLN A 245 14.78 0.02 -1.52
C GLN A 245 13.34 -0.45 -1.33
N LEU A 246 12.55 0.35 -0.62
CA LEU A 246 11.12 0.10 -0.45
C LEU A 246 10.40 0.03 -1.80
N LEU A 247 9.41 -0.85 -1.89
CA LEU A 247 8.52 -0.95 -3.04
C LEU A 247 7.61 0.30 -3.06
N CYS A 248 7.47 0.92 -4.23
CA CYS A 248 6.68 2.14 -4.41
C CYS A 248 5.70 1.99 -5.57
N ALA A 249 4.45 2.39 -5.33
CA ALA A 249 3.41 2.48 -6.35
C ALA A 249 2.85 3.90 -6.45
N ALA A 250 2.38 4.28 -7.64
CA ALA A 250 1.79 5.58 -7.91
C ALA A 250 0.66 5.46 -8.92
N ALA A 251 -0.36 6.29 -8.75
CA ALA A 251 -1.48 6.38 -9.68
C ALA A 251 -1.16 7.34 -10.84
N ILE A 252 -1.73 7.08 -12.01
CA ILE A 252 -1.83 8.02 -13.13
C ILE A 252 -3.22 7.93 -13.75
N SER A 253 -3.62 8.91 -14.56
CA SER A 253 -4.82 8.86 -15.38
C SER A 253 -4.56 8.20 -16.74
N THR A 254 -5.57 8.18 -17.60
CA THR A 254 -5.49 7.61 -18.95
C THR A 254 -5.12 8.64 -20.03
N HIS A 255 -4.88 9.90 -19.65
CA HIS A 255 -4.63 10.99 -20.62
C HIS A 255 -3.23 10.96 -21.19
N ASP A 256 -3.08 11.46 -22.42
CA ASP A 256 -1.78 11.54 -23.09
C ASP A 256 -0.76 12.39 -22.31
N ALA A 257 -1.22 13.43 -21.60
CA ALA A 257 -0.35 14.25 -20.74
C ALA A 257 0.31 13.44 -19.62
N ASP A 258 -0.33 12.35 -19.17
CA ASP A 258 0.21 11.49 -18.12
C ASP A 258 1.30 10.53 -18.62
N LYS A 259 1.60 10.49 -19.92
CA LYS A 259 2.81 9.83 -20.43
C LYS A 259 4.08 10.53 -19.93
N VAL A 260 4.10 11.87 -19.97
CA VAL A 260 5.20 12.67 -19.42
C VAL A 260 5.26 12.55 -17.89
N ARG A 261 4.11 12.47 -17.23
CA ARG A 261 4.06 12.18 -15.79
C ARG A 261 4.72 10.84 -15.50
N LEU A 262 4.35 9.79 -16.23
CA LEU A 262 4.92 8.47 -16.05
C LEU A 262 6.43 8.45 -16.24
N GLU A 263 6.96 9.09 -17.29
CA GLU A 263 8.41 9.25 -17.50
C GLU A 263 9.11 9.76 -16.23
N LYS A 264 8.60 10.85 -15.66
CA LYS A 264 9.15 11.43 -14.41
C LYS A 264 9.06 10.50 -13.20
N LEU A 265 7.99 9.70 -13.11
CA LEU A 265 7.82 8.72 -12.03
C LEU A 265 8.78 7.54 -12.19
N VAL A 266 8.99 7.06 -13.42
CA VAL A 266 9.96 6.00 -13.72
C VAL A 266 11.37 6.49 -13.43
N ASP A 267 11.73 7.71 -13.82
CA ASP A 267 13.02 8.33 -13.49
C ASP A 267 13.22 8.48 -11.98
N ALA A 268 12.15 8.65 -11.21
CA ALA A 268 12.17 8.67 -9.75
C ALA A 268 12.33 7.28 -9.11
N GLY A 269 12.26 6.19 -9.89
CA GLY A 269 12.39 4.81 -9.44
C GLY A 269 11.07 4.13 -9.06
N LEU A 270 9.95 4.52 -9.70
CA LEU A 270 8.65 3.85 -9.53
C LEU A 270 8.75 2.35 -9.89
N ASP A 271 8.07 1.47 -9.15
CA ASP A 271 8.06 0.03 -9.43
C ASP A 271 6.74 -0.44 -10.07
N ILE A 272 5.62 0.11 -9.59
CA ILE A 272 4.26 -0.27 -10.00
C ILE A 272 3.46 0.98 -10.33
N VAL A 273 2.82 1.01 -11.49
CA VAL A 273 1.88 2.07 -11.87
C VAL A 273 0.44 1.57 -11.80
N VAL A 274 -0.43 2.35 -11.17
CA VAL A 274 -1.88 2.10 -11.14
C VAL A 274 -2.55 3.07 -12.09
N VAL A 275 -3.19 2.57 -13.14
CA VAL A 275 -3.96 3.43 -14.04
C VAL A 275 -5.36 3.61 -13.41
N ASP A 276 -5.61 4.82 -12.91
CA ASP A 276 -6.74 5.14 -12.03
C ASP A 276 -7.94 5.66 -12.81
N SER A 277 -9.04 4.90 -12.80
CA SER A 277 -10.32 5.29 -13.38
C SER A 277 -11.47 4.70 -12.58
N SER A 278 -12.64 5.35 -12.61
CA SER A 278 -13.88 4.78 -12.06
C SER A 278 -14.43 3.61 -12.90
N GLN A 279 -14.22 3.66 -14.21
CA GLN A 279 -14.58 2.60 -15.16
C GLN A 279 -13.39 2.41 -16.09
N GLY A 280 -12.64 1.33 -15.86
CA GLY A 280 -11.37 1.13 -16.54
C GLY A 280 -11.42 0.37 -17.88
N HIS A 281 -12.56 -0.22 -18.22
CA HIS A 281 -12.77 -0.83 -19.52
C HIS A 281 -13.09 0.23 -20.57
N SER A 282 -12.05 1.00 -20.92
CA SER A 282 -12.09 2.08 -21.90
C SER A 282 -10.97 1.91 -22.93
N ILE A 283 -11.18 2.46 -24.12
CA ILE A 283 -10.14 2.50 -25.17
C ILE A 283 -8.90 3.26 -24.69
N PHE A 284 -9.07 4.27 -23.82
CA PHE A 284 -8.00 5.11 -23.29
C PHE A 284 -7.09 4.31 -22.35
N GLN A 285 -7.67 3.59 -21.40
CA GLN A 285 -6.87 2.78 -20.47
C GLN A 285 -6.20 1.60 -21.17
N ILE A 286 -6.88 0.94 -22.11
CA ILE A 286 -6.29 -0.13 -22.92
C ILE A 286 -5.08 0.40 -23.71
N ALA A 287 -5.20 1.57 -24.33
CA ALA A 287 -4.10 2.21 -25.04
C ALA A 287 -2.95 2.60 -24.10
N MET A 288 -3.26 3.16 -22.92
CA MET A 288 -2.26 3.51 -21.92
C MET A 288 -1.50 2.28 -21.40
N ILE A 289 -2.18 1.19 -21.07
CA ILE A 289 -1.54 -0.06 -20.63
C ILE A 289 -0.57 -0.57 -21.70
N LYS A 290 -1.02 -0.63 -22.97
CA LYS A 290 -0.16 -1.05 -24.09
C LYS A 290 1.05 -0.16 -24.26
N TYR A 291 0.88 1.16 -24.17
CA TYR A 291 1.98 2.13 -24.21
C TYR A 291 2.97 1.86 -23.07
N ILE A 292 2.51 1.71 -21.82
CA ILE A 292 3.39 1.44 -20.68
C ILE A 292 4.20 0.16 -20.90
N LYS A 293 3.56 -0.95 -21.32
CA LYS A 293 4.25 -2.22 -21.54
C LYS A 293 5.26 -2.16 -22.69
N GLN A 294 5.04 -1.29 -23.69
CA GLN A 294 5.96 -1.09 -24.81
C GLN A 294 7.15 -0.19 -24.44
N THR A 295 6.90 0.90 -23.70
CA THR A 295 7.91 1.92 -23.39
C THR A 295 8.71 1.60 -22.12
N PHE A 296 8.05 1.03 -21.11
CA PHE A 296 8.63 0.73 -19.80
C PHE A 296 8.34 -0.73 -19.40
N PRO A 297 8.96 -1.72 -20.08
CA PRO A 297 8.67 -3.13 -19.86
C PRO A 297 8.98 -3.59 -18.42
N ASP A 298 9.88 -2.90 -17.75
CA ASP A 298 10.29 -3.18 -16.37
C ASP A 298 9.33 -2.66 -15.31
N ILE A 299 8.27 -1.94 -15.68
CA ILE A 299 7.22 -1.46 -14.77
C ILE A 299 6.01 -2.42 -14.82
N ASP A 300 5.48 -2.78 -13.64
CA ASP A 300 4.23 -3.53 -13.56
C ASP A 300 3.04 -2.56 -13.57
N VAL A 301 1.99 -2.94 -14.31
CA VAL A 301 0.79 -2.12 -14.50
C VAL A 301 -0.41 -2.76 -13.84
N ILE A 302 -1.04 -2.03 -12.91
CA ILE A 302 -2.34 -2.40 -12.35
C ILE A 302 -3.43 -1.65 -13.12
N GLY A 303 -4.31 -2.41 -13.78
CA GLY A 303 -5.47 -1.88 -14.50
C GLY A 303 -6.74 -1.88 -13.65
N GLY A 304 -7.60 -0.88 -13.84
CA GLY A 304 -8.87 -0.77 -13.12
C GLY A 304 -9.45 0.66 -13.13
N ASN A 305 -10.59 0.89 -12.50
CA ASN A 305 -11.38 -0.11 -11.76
C ASN A 305 -12.29 -0.94 -12.67
N ILE A 306 -12.55 -2.18 -12.26
CA ILE A 306 -13.44 -3.11 -12.95
C ILE A 306 -14.33 -3.87 -11.96
N VAL A 307 -15.46 -4.41 -12.42
CA VAL A 307 -16.39 -5.22 -11.62
C VAL A 307 -16.94 -6.45 -12.35
N THR A 308 -16.59 -6.64 -13.63
CA THR A 308 -17.04 -7.80 -14.44
C THR A 308 -15.89 -8.55 -15.12
N ARG A 309 -16.17 -9.78 -15.56
CA ARG A 309 -15.19 -10.67 -16.21
C ARG A 309 -14.76 -10.13 -17.58
N GLU A 310 -15.67 -9.51 -18.31
CA GLU A 310 -15.45 -8.92 -19.63
C GLU A 310 -14.45 -7.76 -19.53
N GLN A 311 -14.64 -6.90 -18.53
CA GLN A 311 -13.71 -5.81 -18.23
C GLN A 311 -12.33 -6.35 -17.84
N ALA A 312 -12.29 -7.42 -17.02
CA ALA A 312 -11.05 -8.09 -16.65
C ALA A 312 -10.32 -8.65 -17.89
N ALA A 313 -11.05 -9.35 -18.77
CA ALA A 313 -10.49 -9.92 -19.99
C ALA A 313 -9.85 -8.86 -20.88
N ALA A 314 -10.51 -7.72 -21.06
CA ALA A 314 -10.00 -6.62 -21.87
C ALA A 314 -8.67 -6.05 -21.33
N LEU A 315 -8.58 -5.83 -20.01
CA LEU A 315 -7.37 -5.29 -19.39
C LEU A 315 -6.23 -6.32 -19.31
N ILE A 316 -6.54 -7.59 -19.05
CA ILE A 316 -5.55 -8.68 -19.12
C ILE A 316 -4.99 -8.79 -20.53
N ALA A 317 -5.84 -8.78 -21.56
CA ALA A 317 -5.42 -8.85 -22.96
C ALA A 317 -4.60 -7.62 -23.39
N ALA A 318 -4.81 -6.46 -22.76
CA ALA A 318 -3.99 -5.28 -22.98
C ALA A 318 -2.59 -5.38 -22.36
N GLY A 319 -2.37 -6.30 -21.42
CA GLY A 319 -1.08 -6.53 -20.75
C GLY A 319 -1.03 -6.12 -19.29
N ALA A 320 -2.17 -5.99 -18.60
CA ALA A 320 -2.19 -5.69 -17.16
C ALA A 320 -1.51 -6.81 -16.34
N ASP A 321 -0.65 -6.41 -15.39
CA ASP A 321 0.07 -7.29 -14.47
C ASP A 321 -0.68 -7.51 -13.15
N GLY A 322 -1.68 -6.67 -12.87
CA GLY A 322 -2.63 -6.81 -11.77
C GLY A 322 -3.94 -6.07 -12.08
N LEU A 323 -5.01 -6.38 -11.33
CA LEU A 323 -6.32 -5.75 -11.53
C LEU A 323 -6.87 -5.14 -10.24
N ARG A 324 -7.50 -3.97 -10.35
CA ARG A 324 -8.18 -3.29 -9.24
C ARG A 324 -9.71 -3.41 -9.39
N ILE A 325 -10.35 -4.03 -8.41
CA ILE A 325 -11.77 -4.40 -8.45
C ILE A 325 -12.59 -3.50 -7.52
N GLY A 326 -13.59 -2.83 -8.06
CA GLY A 326 -14.61 -2.12 -7.28
C GLY A 326 -15.13 -0.85 -7.95
N MET A 327 -16.44 -0.68 -7.98
CA MET A 327 -17.10 0.50 -8.55
C MET A 327 -18.34 0.83 -7.73
N GLY A 328 -18.34 2.00 -7.08
CA GLY A 328 -19.43 2.46 -6.22
C GLY A 328 -19.48 1.87 -4.80
N SER A 329 -18.51 1.04 -4.40
CA SER A 329 -18.45 0.42 -3.07
C SER A 329 -17.64 1.22 -2.05
N GLY A 330 -16.93 2.27 -2.47
CA GLY A 330 -16.11 3.11 -1.58
C GLY A 330 -16.96 3.97 -0.63
N SER A 331 -16.49 4.19 0.60
CA SER A 331 -17.27 4.87 1.64
C SER A 331 -17.60 6.35 1.36
N ALA A 332 -16.88 6.99 0.44
CA ALA A 332 -17.16 8.35 -0.02
C ALA A 332 -17.57 8.39 -1.51
N CYS A 333 -17.94 7.25 -2.08
CA CYS A 333 -18.34 7.11 -3.48
C CYS A 333 -19.85 6.99 -3.59
N ILE A 334 -20.45 7.78 -4.47
CA ILE A 334 -21.89 7.78 -4.77
C ILE A 334 -22.18 7.41 -6.24
N THR A 335 -21.21 6.78 -6.92
CA THR A 335 -21.34 6.39 -8.34
C THR A 335 -22.56 5.49 -8.61
N GLN A 336 -22.88 4.56 -7.70
CA GLN A 336 -24.06 3.70 -7.88
C GLN A 336 -25.37 4.50 -7.83
N GLU A 337 -25.47 5.48 -6.93
CA GLU A 337 -26.64 6.33 -6.80
C GLU A 337 -26.79 7.29 -7.98
N VAL A 338 -25.68 7.93 -8.38
CA VAL A 338 -25.69 9.00 -9.39
C VAL A 338 -25.69 8.47 -10.82
N MET A 339 -24.91 7.41 -11.09
CA MET A 339 -24.72 6.87 -12.44
C MET A 339 -25.53 5.60 -12.70
N ALA A 340 -26.22 5.06 -11.69
CA ALA A 340 -26.87 3.75 -11.74
C ALA A 340 -25.91 2.60 -12.16
N ALA A 341 -24.61 2.79 -11.96
CA ALA A 341 -23.56 1.90 -12.42
C ALA A 341 -22.66 1.47 -11.27
N GLY A 342 -22.47 0.16 -11.12
CA GLY A 342 -21.63 -0.44 -10.09
C GLY A 342 -21.99 -1.90 -9.87
N ARG A 343 -21.43 -2.51 -8.82
CA ARG A 343 -21.75 -3.89 -8.45
C ARG A 343 -21.48 -4.14 -6.96
N PRO A 344 -22.28 -4.98 -6.28
CA PRO A 344 -21.96 -5.46 -4.94
C PRO A 344 -20.56 -6.08 -4.87
N GLN A 345 -19.77 -5.63 -3.88
CA GLN A 345 -18.32 -5.85 -3.88
C GLN A 345 -17.94 -7.33 -3.81
N ALA A 346 -18.64 -8.16 -3.03
CA ALA A 346 -18.31 -9.58 -2.91
C ALA A 346 -18.51 -10.32 -4.24
N ALA A 347 -19.65 -10.09 -4.90
CA ALA A 347 -19.93 -10.64 -6.22
C ALA A 347 -18.91 -10.19 -7.28
N ALA A 348 -18.50 -8.91 -7.25
CA ALA A 348 -17.48 -8.38 -8.15
C ALA A 348 -16.12 -9.05 -7.94
N VAL A 349 -15.66 -9.11 -6.68
CA VAL A 349 -14.36 -9.70 -6.30
C VAL A 349 -14.29 -11.16 -6.73
N ARG A 350 -15.27 -11.99 -6.39
CA ARG A 350 -15.28 -13.41 -6.79
C ARG A 350 -15.26 -13.58 -8.30
N SER A 351 -16.17 -12.89 -9.00
CA SER A 351 -16.32 -13.06 -10.44
C SER A 351 -15.05 -12.72 -11.20
N VAL A 352 -14.43 -11.59 -10.85
CA VAL A 352 -13.22 -11.09 -11.51
C VAL A 352 -12.00 -11.90 -11.09
N SER A 353 -11.83 -12.19 -9.79
CA SER A 353 -10.65 -12.91 -9.30
C SER A 353 -10.60 -14.35 -9.79
N ALA A 354 -11.73 -15.06 -9.80
CA ALA A 354 -11.80 -16.41 -10.37
C ALA A 354 -11.42 -16.44 -11.85
N PHE A 355 -11.83 -15.43 -12.63
CA PHE A 355 -11.44 -15.32 -14.03
C PHE A 355 -9.95 -14.96 -14.19
N ALA A 356 -9.47 -13.94 -13.46
CA ALA A 356 -8.10 -13.44 -13.54
C ALA A 356 -7.05 -14.49 -13.09
N ALA A 357 -7.40 -15.33 -12.11
CA ALA A 357 -6.55 -16.42 -11.64
C ALA A 357 -6.16 -17.40 -12.75
N ARG A 358 -7.03 -17.62 -13.75
CA ARG A 358 -6.74 -18.47 -14.92
C ARG A 358 -5.58 -17.96 -15.78
N PHE A 359 -5.23 -16.67 -15.65
CA PHE A 359 -4.14 -16.02 -16.37
C PHE A 359 -2.96 -15.65 -15.45
N GLY A 360 -3.00 -16.08 -14.18
CA GLY A 360 -1.99 -15.75 -13.18
C GLY A 360 -1.92 -14.24 -12.86
N VAL A 361 -3.04 -13.52 -12.99
CA VAL A 361 -3.11 -12.07 -12.73
C VAL A 361 -3.72 -11.83 -11.34
N PRO A 362 -2.94 -11.29 -10.39
CA PRO A 362 -3.44 -10.93 -9.07
C PRO A 362 -4.51 -9.83 -9.11
N THR A 363 -5.37 -9.82 -8.11
CA THR A 363 -6.46 -8.85 -8.01
C THR A 363 -6.47 -8.14 -6.67
N ILE A 364 -6.93 -6.89 -6.66
CA ILE A 364 -7.00 -6.04 -5.48
C ILE A 364 -8.47 -5.68 -5.27
N ALA A 365 -9.04 -6.03 -4.12
CA ALA A 365 -10.37 -5.62 -3.75
C ALA A 365 -10.34 -4.19 -3.18
N ASP A 366 -10.89 -3.23 -3.92
CA ASP A 366 -10.91 -1.80 -3.58
C ASP A 366 -12.35 -1.33 -3.30
N GLY A 367 -12.58 -0.83 -2.08
CA GLY A 367 -13.89 -0.34 -1.64
C GLY A 367 -14.68 -1.35 -0.80
N GLY A 368 -15.59 -0.84 0.05
CA GLY A 368 -16.44 -1.62 0.94
C GLY A 368 -15.73 -2.21 2.18
N VAL A 369 -14.40 -2.06 2.29
CA VAL A 369 -13.63 -2.59 3.43
C VAL A 369 -13.71 -1.62 4.61
N GLN A 370 -14.32 -2.05 5.71
CA GLN A 370 -14.56 -1.22 6.90
C GLN A 370 -13.92 -1.78 8.18
N ASN A 371 -13.65 -3.08 8.19
CA ASN A 371 -13.14 -3.81 9.33
C ASN A 371 -12.34 -5.03 8.86
N LEU A 372 -11.69 -5.70 9.82
CA LEU A 372 -10.89 -6.90 9.61
C LEU A 372 -11.65 -8.02 8.89
N GLY A 373 -12.91 -8.27 9.25
CA GLY A 373 -13.72 -9.32 8.63
C GLY A 373 -13.94 -9.08 7.13
N HIS A 374 -14.05 -7.83 6.69
CA HIS A 374 -14.16 -7.52 5.26
C HIS A 374 -12.85 -7.79 4.51
N ILE A 375 -11.70 -7.60 5.17
CA ILE A 375 -10.39 -7.96 4.60
C ILE A 375 -10.36 -9.46 4.32
N VAL A 376 -10.64 -10.27 5.35
CA VAL A 376 -10.63 -11.73 5.27
C VAL A 376 -11.61 -12.23 4.20
N LYS A 377 -12.82 -11.67 4.15
CA LYS A 377 -13.83 -12.02 3.13
C LYS A 377 -13.38 -11.64 1.73
N GLY A 378 -12.76 -10.47 1.53
CA GLY A 378 -12.18 -10.09 0.24
C GLY A 378 -11.13 -11.10 -0.24
N LEU A 379 -10.23 -11.52 0.66
CA LEU A 379 -9.19 -12.52 0.38
C LEU A 379 -9.78 -13.91 0.10
N ALA A 380 -10.75 -14.35 0.90
CA ALA A 380 -11.44 -15.63 0.70
C ALA A 380 -12.18 -15.68 -0.64
N LEU A 381 -12.73 -14.56 -1.12
CA LEU A 381 -13.36 -14.49 -2.44
C LEU A 381 -12.37 -14.45 -3.61
N GLY A 382 -11.06 -14.54 -3.33
CA GLY A 382 -10.01 -14.69 -4.32
C GLY A 382 -9.18 -13.43 -4.57
N ALA A 383 -9.45 -12.31 -3.89
CA ALA A 383 -8.57 -11.17 -3.97
C ALA A 383 -7.17 -11.52 -3.48
N SER A 384 -6.15 -11.02 -4.16
CA SER A 384 -4.78 -11.18 -3.73
C SER A 384 -4.41 -10.22 -2.60
N ALA A 385 -4.98 -9.02 -2.64
CA ALA A 385 -4.86 -8.03 -1.58
C ALA A 385 -6.12 -7.14 -1.50
N VAL A 386 -6.21 -6.32 -0.46
CA VAL A 386 -7.29 -5.34 -0.29
C VAL A 386 -6.74 -3.92 -0.27
N MET A 387 -7.47 -2.98 -0.89
CA MET A 387 -7.15 -1.56 -0.87
C MET A 387 -8.05 -0.82 0.11
N MET A 388 -7.43 -0.01 0.96
CA MET A 388 -8.05 0.65 2.11
C MET A 388 -7.95 2.16 1.96
N GLY A 389 -9.12 2.82 1.97
CA GLY A 389 -9.24 4.29 2.01
C GLY A 389 -9.55 4.77 3.42
N SER A 390 -10.82 4.80 3.79
CA SER A 390 -11.31 5.33 5.08
C SER A 390 -10.73 4.65 6.32
N LEU A 391 -10.36 3.37 6.21
CA LEU A 391 -9.65 2.63 7.25
C LEU A 391 -8.31 3.26 7.64
N LEU A 392 -7.64 3.93 6.71
CA LEU A 392 -6.32 4.56 6.90
C LEU A 392 -6.38 6.09 6.91
N ALA A 393 -7.46 6.70 6.41
CA ALA A 393 -7.58 8.16 6.27
C ALA A 393 -7.45 8.95 7.59
N GLY A 394 -7.83 8.34 8.72
CA GLY A 394 -7.76 8.97 10.05
C GLY A 394 -6.43 8.77 10.79
N THR A 395 -5.40 8.23 10.13
CA THR A 395 -4.14 7.86 10.80
C THR A 395 -3.13 9.00 10.77
N THR A 396 -2.10 8.96 11.61
CA THR A 396 -1.10 10.03 11.69
C THR A 396 -0.37 10.23 10.36
N GLU A 397 -0.07 9.15 9.64
CA GLU A 397 0.68 9.15 8.38
C GLU A 397 -0.17 9.55 7.16
N SER A 398 -1.50 9.61 7.29
CA SER A 398 -2.36 10.15 6.24
C SER A 398 -2.16 11.68 6.12
N PRO A 399 -2.21 12.22 4.90
CA PRO A 399 -2.06 13.66 4.67
C PRO A 399 -3.22 14.47 5.25
N GLY A 400 -2.94 15.72 5.62
CA GLY A 400 -3.91 16.66 6.18
C GLY A 400 -3.78 16.85 7.69
N GLU A 401 -4.31 17.98 8.15
CA GLU A 401 -4.30 18.37 9.56
C GLU A 401 -5.48 17.78 10.33
N TYR A 402 -5.26 17.52 11.61
CA TYR A 402 -6.34 17.17 12.52
C TYR A 402 -7.15 18.41 12.89
N PHE A 403 -8.46 18.23 13.07
CA PHE A 403 -9.34 19.24 13.64
C PHE A 403 -10.34 18.60 14.60
N MET A 404 -10.96 19.41 15.44
CA MET A 404 -11.97 18.96 16.40
C MET A 404 -13.36 19.03 15.77
N SER A 405 -14.10 17.93 15.80
CA SER A 405 -15.49 17.88 15.36
C SER A 405 -16.40 18.67 16.30
N SER A 406 -17.62 18.97 15.85
CA SER A 406 -18.66 19.59 16.68
C SER A 406 -19.00 18.77 17.93
N GLU A 407 -18.67 17.48 17.95
CA GLU A 407 -18.90 16.54 19.05
C GLU A 407 -17.67 16.40 19.97
N GLY A 408 -16.62 17.21 19.76
CA GLY A 408 -15.40 17.20 20.57
C GLY A 408 -14.43 16.06 20.24
N GLN A 409 -14.61 15.37 19.10
CA GLN A 409 -13.72 14.28 18.67
C GLN A 409 -12.63 14.79 17.74
N LEU A 410 -11.43 14.22 17.85
CA LEU A 410 -10.34 14.50 16.92
C LEU A 410 -10.59 13.76 15.60
N VAL A 411 -10.61 14.50 14.49
CA VAL A 411 -10.94 13.97 13.15
C VAL A 411 -9.99 14.51 12.08
N LYS A 412 -9.92 13.81 10.94
CA LYS A 412 -9.27 14.27 9.70
C LYS A 412 -10.27 14.39 8.57
N ALA A 413 -10.00 15.29 7.63
CA ALA A 413 -10.81 15.43 6.42
C ALA A 413 -10.63 14.19 5.52
N PHE A 414 -11.72 13.68 4.97
CA PHE A 414 -11.72 12.56 4.05
C PHE A 414 -12.65 12.85 2.88
N ARG A 415 -12.14 12.79 1.65
CA ARG A 415 -12.91 13.14 0.45
C ARG A 415 -12.70 12.14 -0.66
N GLY A 416 -13.79 11.78 -1.33
CA GLY A 416 -13.73 10.98 -2.55
C GLY A 416 -13.15 11.80 -3.72
N MET A 417 -12.35 11.15 -4.56
CA MET A 417 -11.75 11.79 -5.76
C MET A 417 -12.80 12.34 -6.73
N GLY A 418 -14.04 11.84 -6.67
CA GLY A 418 -15.16 12.30 -7.49
C GLY A 418 -16.00 13.41 -6.86
N SER A 419 -15.57 13.97 -5.74
CA SER A 419 -16.28 15.09 -5.10
C SER A 419 -16.01 16.41 -5.80
N ILE A 420 -16.98 17.33 -5.76
CA ILE A 420 -16.82 18.69 -6.31
C ILE A 420 -15.60 19.38 -5.70
N ALA A 421 -15.38 19.20 -4.40
CA ALA A 421 -14.24 19.74 -3.68
C ALA A 421 -12.88 19.30 -4.25
N VAL A 422 -12.80 18.13 -4.89
CA VAL A 422 -11.59 17.67 -5.61
C VAL A 422 -11.63 18.12 -7.07
N MET A 423 -12.78 18.00 -7.72
CA MET A 423 -12.96 18.36 -9.13
C MET A 423 -12.86 19.86 -9.42
N GLU A 424 -12.99 20.73 -8.42
CA GLU A 424 -12.84 22.19 -8.54
C GLU A 424 -11.59 22.73 -7.84
N ASP A 425 -10.79 21.86 -7.21
CA ASP A 425 -9.56 22.26 -6.53
C ASP A 425 -8.50 22.70 -7.54
N LYS A 426 -8.45 24.00 -7.82
CA LYS A 426 -7.42 24.63 -8.66
C LYS A 426 -6.14 24.92 -7.89
N SER A 427 -6.11 24.69 -6.58
CA SER A 427 -4.96 25.04 -5.73
C SER A 427 -3.83 24.01 -5.81
N LYS A 428 -4.16 22.74 -6.11
CA LYS A 428 -3.20 21.62 -6.17
C LYS A 428 -2.92 21.11 -7.60
N SER A 429 -3.77 21.42 -8.57
CA SER A 429 -3.50 21.17 -9.98
C SER A 429 -3.13 22.51 -10.63
N GLY A 430 -2.00 22.58 -11.33
CA GLY A 430 -1.66 23.74 -12.17
C GLY A 430 -2.70 24.01 -13.26
N ALA A 431 -2.34 24.78 -14.29
CA ALA A 431 -3.25 25.20 -15.38
C ALA A 431 -3.80 24.08 -16.31
N GLY A 432 -3.91 22.84 -15.84
CA GLY A 432 -4.45 21.68 -16.55
C GLY A 432 -5.54 20.94 -15.76
N ASN A 433 -6.16 19.96 -16.42
CA ASN A 433 -7.23 19.10 -15.87
C ASN A 433 -6.82 18.44 -14.55
N ASN A 434 -7.69 18.45 -13.54
CA ASN A 434 -7.39 17.84 -12.24
C ASN A 434 -7.74 16.34 -12.20
N ALA A 435 -6.99 15.60 -11.39
CA ALA A 435 -7.07 14.14 -11.32
C ALA A 435 -8.47 13.62 -10.95
N GLY A 436 -9.21 14.38 -10.15
CA GLY A 436 -10.60 14.09 -9.82
C GLY A 436 -11.49 14.07 -11.05
N ALA A 437 -11.49 15.12 -11.88
CA ALA A 437 -12.29 15.13 -13.10
C ALA A 437 -11.87 14.04 -14.10
N SER A 438 -10.56 13.77 -14.19
CA SER A 438 -10.03 12.75 -15.11
C SER A 438 -10.38 11.32 -14.76
N ARG A 439 -10.47 10.99 -13.48
CA ARG A 439 -10.91 9.67 -13.03
C ARG A 439 -12.35 9.34 -13.47
N TYR A 440 -13.19 10.35 -13.71
CA TYR A 440 -14.62 10.20 -14.04
C TYR A 440 -14.99 10.67 -15.45
N PHE A 441 -14.00 10.98 -16.31
CA PHE A 441 -14.21 11.44 -17.69
C PHE A 441 -15.06 12.72 -17.81
N SER A 442 -14.95 13.64 -16.84
CA SER A 442 -15.77 14.86 -16.74
C SER A 442 -14.99 16.16 -16.91
N GLU A 443 -13.83 16.15 -17.57
CA GLU A 443 -12.99 17.36 -17.65
C GLU A 443 -13.54 18.43 -18.59
N ASN A 444 -14.22 18.01 -19.65
CA ASN A 444 -14.79 18.91 -20.66
C ASN A 444 -16.27 19.21 -20.41
N ASP A 445 -16.85 18.68 -19.33
CA ASP A 445 -18.26 18.86 -19.02
C ASP A 445 -18.52 20.28 -18.52
N LYS A 446 -19.52 20.95 -19.12
CA LYS A 446 -19.98 22.27 -18.66
C LYS A 446 -20.58 22.22 -17.26
N VAL A 447 -21.17 21.08 -16.90
CA VAL A 447 -21.77 20.81 -15.58
C VAL A 447 -21.09 19.56 -15.05
N LYS A 448 -20.36 19.70 -13.94
CA LYS A 448 -19.66 18.57 -13.31
C LYS A 448 -20.64 17.76 -12.46
N VAL A 449 -20.77 16.48 -12.78
CA VAL A 449 -21.61 15.55 -12.02
C VAL A 449 -20.74 14.87 -10.96
N ALA A 450 -20.97 15.22 -9.70
CA ALA A 450 -20.22 14.66 -8.59
C ALA A 450 -20.53 13.16 -8.41
N GLN A 451 -19.49 12.36 -8.27
CA GLN A 451 -19.59 10.92 -8.00
C GLN A 451 -18.96 10.51 -6.65
N GLY A 452 -18.62 11.51 -5.83
CA GLY A 452 -18.15 11.32 -4.47
C GLY A 452 -18.51 12.49 -3.56
N VAL A 453 -18.33 12.28 -2.26
CA VAL A 453 -18.61 13.26 -1.21
C VAL A 453 -17.35 13.61 -0.42
N ALA A 454 -17.42 14.71 0.33
CA ALA A 454 -16.41 15.10 1.31
C ALA A 454 -17.01 15.01 2.72
N GLY A 455 -16.21 14.57 3.67
CA GLY A 455 -16.58 14.44 5.08
C GLY A 455 -15.34 14.35 5.96
N SER A 456 -15.48 13.71 7.12
CA SER A 456 -14.38 13.49 8.06
C SER A 456 -14.39 12.07 8.61
N VAL A 457 -13.23 11.64 9.11
CA VAL A 457 -13.02 10.35 9.77
C VAL A 457 -12.36 10.56 11.13
N ILE A 458 -12.72 9.72 12.09
CA ILE A 458 -12.16 9.74 13.45
C ILE A 458 -10.69 9.35 13.40
N ASP A 459 -9.89 9.96 14.30
CA ASP A 459 -8.50 9.58 14.52
C ASP A 459 -8.34 8.08 14.82
N ARG A 460 -7.29 7.50 14.26
CA ARG A 460 -6.89 6.09 14.44
C ARG A 460 -5.41 5.95 14.81
N GLY A 461 -4.79 6.99 15.36
CA GLY A 461 -3.38 6.96 15.73
C GLY A 461 -2.46 6.60 14.56
N SER A 462 -1.29 6.04 14.86
CA SER A 462 -0.29 5.71 13.84
C SER A 462 -0.56 4.34 13.19
N ILE A 463 -0.31 4.24 11.88
CA ILE A 463 -0.36 2.96 11.16
C ILE A 463 0.68 1.96 11.69
N THR A 464 1.74 2.43 12.35
CA THR A 464 2.76 1.57 12.97
C THR A 464 2.20 0.68 14.08
N GLN A 465 1.05 1.02 14.66
CA GLN A 465 0.30 0.17 15.58
C GLN A 465 -0.90 -0.49 14.87
N TYR A 466 -1.60 0.28 14.03
CA TYR A 466 -2.85 -0.16 13.44
C TYR A 466 -2.67 -1.26 12.37
N VAL A 467 -1.66 -1.18 11.51
CA VAL A 467 -1.41 -2.22 10.49
C VAL A 467 -0.97 -3.54 11.12
N PRO A 468 -0.06 -3.59 12.12
CA PRO A 468 0.20 -4.82 12.86
C PRO A 468 -1.04 -5.45 13.49
N TYR A 469 -1.96 -4.65 14.03
CA TYR A 469 -3.25 -5.14 14.51
C TYR A 469 -4.07 -5.81 13.38
N LEU A 470 -4.14 -5.19 12.20
CA LEU A 470 -4.83 -5.79 11.05
C LEU A 470 -4.17 -7.10 10.60
N VAL A 471 -2.83 -7.13 10.53
CA VAL A 471 -2.06 -8.33 10.17
C VAL A 471 -2.33 -9.47 11.15
N ALA A 472 -2.18 -9.22 12.46
CA ALA A 472 -2.46 -10.22 13.49
C ALA A 472 -3.91 -10.70 13.42
N GLY A 473 -4.86 -9.79 13.22
CA GLY A 473 -6.27 -10.14 13.06
C GLY A 473 -6.54 -11.07 11.86
N VAL A 474 -5.87 -10.85 10.72
CA VAL A 474 -6.03 -11.72 9.54
C VAL A 474 -5.40 -13.08 9.83
N GLN A 475 -4.24 -13.13 10.50
CA GLN A 475 -3.62 -14.38 10.92
C GLN A 475 -4.53 -15.20 11.86
N HIS A 476 -5.13 -14.57 12.87
CA HIS A 476 -6.12 -15.21 13.73
C HIS A 476 -7.34 -15.70 12.95
N SER A 477 -7.85 -14.90 12.01
CA SER A 477 -9.00 -15.31 11.20
C SER A 477 -8.68 -16.54 10.32
N LEU A 478 -7.48 -16.60 9.74
CA LEU A 478 -7.06 -17.77 8.95
C LEU A 478 -6.79 -19.00 9.83
N GLN A 479 -6.29 -18.79 11.05
CA GLN A 479 -6.19 -19.85 12.05
C GLN A 479 -7.57 -20.42 12.37
N ASP A 480 -8.57 -19.59 12.66
CA ASP A 480 -9.95 -20.02 12.94
C ASP A 480 -10.58 -20.76 11.76
N ILE A 481 -10.26 -20.36 10.52
CA ILE A 481 -10.66 -21.06 9.29
C ILE A 481 -9.88 -22.38 9.11
N GLY A 482 -8.72 -22.55 9.76
CA GLY A 482 -7.87 -23.73 9.69
C GLY A 482 -6.90 -23.75 8.51
N VAL A 483 -6.50 -22.59 7.97
CA VAL A 483 -5.57 -22.46 6.84
C VAL A 483 -4.30 -21.67 7.20
N GLN A 484 -3.14 -22.14 6.76
CA GLN A 484 -1.83 -21.58 7.14
C GLN A 484 -1.32 -20.46 6.23
N ASN A 485 -1.93 -20.25 5.07
CA ASN A 485 -1.55 -19.18 4.14
C ASN A 485 -2.68 -18.85 3.16
N LEU A 486 -2.50 -17.78 2.40
CA LEU A 486 -3.50 -17.28 1.46
C LEU A 486 -3.72 -18.19 0.24
N ASP A 487 -2.73 -18.98 -0.16
CA ASP A 487 -2.91 -19.96 -1.25
C ASP A 487 -3.77 -21.13 -0.78
N ALA A 488 -3.50 -21.66 0.42
CA ALA A 488 -4.33 -22.67 1.06
C ALA A 488 -5.78 -22.18 1.29
N LEU A 489 -5.97 -20.90 1.63
CA LEU A 489 -7.30 -20.29 1.68
C LEU A 489 -8.00 -20.36 0.33
N ARG A 490 -7.34 -19.92 -0.76
CA ARG A 490 -7.93 -19.91 -2.10
C ARG A 490 -8.25 -21.32 -2.59
N ASP A 491 -7.33 -22.27 -2.40
CA ASP A 491 -7.54 -23.66 -2.76
C ASP A 491 -8.68 -24.27 -1.96
N GLY A 492 -8.72 -24.00 -0.66
CA GLY A 492 -9.77 -24.47 0.24
C GLY A 492 -11.15 -23.92 -0.10
N VAL A 493 -11.23 -22.65 -0.52
CA VAL A 493 -12.47 -22.04 -1.01
C VAL A 493 -12.91 -22.67 -2.33
N ASN A 494 -11.99 -22.92 -3.26
CA ASN A 494 -12.31 -23.46 -4.58
C ASN A 494 -12.67 -24.95 -4.57
N ASN A 495 -12.13 -25.73 -3.63
CA ASN A 495 -12.41 -27.15 -3.47
C ASN A 495 -13.56 -27.45 -2.49
N GLY A 496 -14.11 -26.42 -1.84
CA GLY A 496 -15.24 -26.53 -0.92
C GLY A 496 -14.91 -26.97 0.51
N THR A 497 -13.63 -27.07 0.88
CA THR A 497 -13.24 -27.35 2.27
C THR A 497 -13.48 -26.13 3.18
N VAL A 498 -13.24 -24.92 2.67
CA VAL A 498 -13.66 -23.68 3.31
C VAL A 498 -15.10 -23.39 2.90
N ARG A 499 -15.99 -23.34 3.89
CA ARG A 499 -17.45 -23.25 3.69
C ARG A 499 -17.97 -21.93 4.24
N PHE A 500 -19.10 -21.49 3.70
CA PHE A 500 -19.68 -20.18 4.00
C PHE A 500 -21.10 -20.33 4.55
N GLU A 501 -21.62 -19.28 5.16
CA GLU A 501 -23.00 -19.25 5.64
C GLU A 501 -23.64 -17.90 5.36
N MET A 502 -24.90 -17.89 4.95
CA MET A 502 -25.64 -16.65 4.71
C MET A 502 -26.01 -15.97 6.04
N ARG A 503 -25.99 -14.64 6.06
CA ARG A 503 -26.44 -13.86 7.21
C ARG A 503 -27.71 -13.10 6.87
N SER A 504 -28.82 -13.53 7.46
CA SER A 504 -30.02 -12.71 7.52
C SER A 504 -29.75 -11.39 8.26
N ALA A 505 -30.60 -10.38 8.08
CA ALA A 505 -30.50 -9.12 8.83
C ALA A 505 -30.49 -9.34 10.37
N SER A 506 -31.19 -10.37 10.84
CA SER A 506 -31.18 -10.76 12.24
C SER A 506 -29.81 -11.32 12.66
N ALA A 507 -29.23 -12.22 11.87
CA ALA A 507 -27.90 -12.78 12.12
C ALA A 507 -26.79 -11.71 12.02
N GLN A 508 -27.01 -10.65 11.23
CA GLN A 508 -26.13 -9.48 11.18
C GLN A 508 -26.15 -8.70 12.49
N THR A 509 -27.36 -8.43 13.00
CA THR A 509 -27.58 -7.76 14.29
C THR A 509 -27.01 -8.57 15.46
N GLU A 510 -27.26 -9.89 15.48
CA GLU A 510 -26.73 -10.82 16.50
C GLU A 510 -25.21 -10.91 16.49
N GLY A 511 -24.57 -10.93 15.32
CA GLY A 511 -23.10 -10.96 15.28
C GLY A 511 -22.42 -9.62 15.60
N ASN A 512 -23.19 -8.54 15.76
CA ASN A 512 -22.69 -7.23 16.19
C ASN A 512 -22.88 -7.05 17.71
N VAL A 513 -22.40 -5.94 18.28
CA VAL A 513 -22.65 -5.66 19.71
C VAL A 513 -24.15 -5.44 19.93
N HIS A 514 -24.77 -6.24 20.79
CA HIS A 514 -26.18 -6.13 21.15
C HIS A 514 -26.40 -6.39 22.66
N GLY A 515 -27.51 -5.90 23.21
CA GLY A 515 -27.91 -6.16 24.60
C GLY A 515 -27.15 -5.37 25.69
N LEU A 516 -26.43 -4.30 25.33
CA LEU A 516 -25.69 -3.44 26.27
C LEU A 516 -26.26 -2.02 26.28
N HIS A 517 -26.27 -1.38 27.47
CA HIS A 517 -26.68 0.03 27.62
C HIS A 517 -25.63 1.00 27.05
N THR A 518 -24.35 0.75 27.32
CA THR A 518 -23.20 1.48 26.76
C THR A 518 -22.07 0.51 26.49
N HIS A 519 -21.22 0.81 25.50
CA HIS A 519 -20.00 0.07 25.24
C HIS A 519 -18.94 0.98 24.62
N GLU A 520 -17.66 0.64 24.85
CA GLU A 520 -16.53 1.27 24.20
C GLU A 520 -15.85 0.24 23.29
N LYS A 521 -15.79 0.53 21.98
CA LYS A 521 -15.19 -0.38 21.00
C LYS A 521 -13.70 -0.06 20.80
N LYS A 522 -12.89 -0.36 21.80
CA LYS A 522 -11.43 -0.22 21.73
C LYS A 522 -10.80 -1.47 21.11
N LEU A 523 -10.37 -1.36 19.85
CA LEU A 523 -9.94 -2.51 19.05
C LEU A 523 -8.45 -2.85 19.16
N TYR A 524 -7.62 -1.86 19.48
CA TYR A 524 -6.18 -2.03 19.65
C TYR A 524 -5.66 -1.01 20.67
N SER A 525 -4.49 -1.32 21.25
CA SER A 525 -3.87 -0.54 22.32
C SER A 525 -2.56 0.10 21.87
#